data_AF-A0A3B0JA12-F1
#
_entry.id   AF-A0A3B0JA12-F1
#
_cell.length_a   1.000
_cell.length_b   1.000
_cell.length_c   1.000
_cell.angle_alpha   90.00
_cell.angle_beta   90.00
_cell.angle_gamma   90.00
#
_symmetry.space_group_name_H-M   'P 1'
#
loop_
_entity.id
_entity.type
_entity.pdbx_description
1 polymer ?
#
loop_
_entity_poly.entity_id
_entity_poly.type
_entity_poly.pdbx_seq_one_letter_code
_entity_poly.pdbx_strand_id
1 'polypeptide(L)'
;MITAVTGLFPEEVTALPAADMSGLLSASVRSLVNLERLLQREFQLEVKIQPFYGRWHKVASEYHAILGSCRLGEAPVMGQYFGDIQSHFLI
;
A
#
# COMPACT_ATOMS: atom_id res chain seq x y z
N MET A 1 25.23 4.45 16.68
CA MET A 1 24.00 3.76 17.13
C MET A 1 22.81 4.62 16.70
N ILE A 2 22.01 4.15 15.73
CA ILE A 2 20.78 4.84 15.32
C ILE A 2 19.67 3.78 15.37
N THR A 3 19.05 3.64 16.54
CA THR A 3 18.05 2.62 16.85
C THR A 3 16.61 3.17 16.85
N ALA A 4 16.37 4.39 16.34
CA ALA A 4 15.16 5.14 16.69
C ALA A 4 14.27 5.64 15.54
N VAL A 5 14.51 5.27 14.27
CA VAL A 5 13.77 5.92 13.15
C VAL A 5 12.55 5.13 12.65
N THR A 6 12.44 3.82 12.90
CA THR A 6 11.54 2.97 12.09
C THR A 6 10.35 2.35 12.81
N GLY A 7 10.14 2.61 14.10
CA GLY A 7 8.92 2.22 14.83
C GLY A 7 8.37 0.85 14.45
N LEU A 8 8.87 -0.20 15.14
CA LEU A 8 8.51 -1.63 15.05
C LEU A 8 9.37 -2.45 14.06
N PHE A 9 10.36 -3.16 14.62
CA PHE A 9 10.86 -4.41 14.07
C PHE A 9 10.46 -5.54 15.05
N PRO A 10 9.82 -6.64 14.60
CA PRO A 10 9.85 -7.87 15.36
C PRO A 10 11.29 -8.39 15.38
N GLU A 11 11.73 -8.86 16.55
CA GLU A 11 13.02 -9.52 16.77
C GLU A 11 13.12 -10.77 15.88
N GLU A 12 13.62 -10.65 14.65
CA GLU A 12 14.24 -11.71 13.82
C GLU A 12 14.39 -11.24 12.36
N VAL A 13 15.13 -10.15 12.13
CA VAL A 13 15.57 -9.81 10.77
C VAL A 13 17.08 -9.77 10.75
N THR A 14 17.65 -10.87 10.25
CA THR A 14 19.04 -10.98 9.78
C THR A 14 19.48 -9.67 9.14
N ALA A 15 20.56 -9.10 9.67
CA ALA A 15 21.02 -7.75 9.36
C ALA A 15 21.23 -7.54 7.85
N LEU A 16 20.23 -6.95 7.19
CA LEU A 16 20.41 -6.30 5.90
C LEU A 16 21.39 -5.12 6.09
N PRO A 17 22.28 -4.81 5.13
CA PRO A 17 23.22 -3.70 5.24
C PRO A 17 22.48 -2.38 5.47
N ALA A 18 22.40 -1.97 6.74
CA ALA A 18 21.55 -0.88 7.22
C ALA A 18 21.97 0.50 6.68
N ALA A 19 23.19 0.62 6.15
CA ALA A 19 23.73 1.89 5.65
C ALA A 19 23.00 2.41 4.40
N ASP A 20 22.64 1.53 3.46
CA ASP A 20 21.98 1.92 2.20
C ASP A 20 20.45 1.99 2.29
N MET A 21 19.83 1.28 3.24
CA MET A 21 18.38 1.30 3.43
C MET A 21 17.88 2.50 4.23
N SER A 22 18.78 3.22 4.91
CA SER A 22 18.45 4.41 5.70
C SER A 22 17.67 5.42 4.86
N GLY A 23 18.10 5.74 3.64
CA GLY A 23 17.38 6.67 2.77
C GLY A 23 16.03 6.16 2.24
N LEU A 24 15.88 4.85 2.07
CA LEU A 24 14.67 4.23 1.51
C LEU A 24 13.57 4.00 2.57
N LEU A 25 13.98 3.74 3.83
CA LEU A 25 13.08 3.43 4.94
C LEU A 25 12.88 4.59 5.92
N SER A 26 13.73 5.63 5.88
CA SER A 26 13.61 6.84 6.72
C SER A 26 12.54 7.82 6.20
N ALA A 27 12.12 7.68 4.94
CA ALA A 27 11.06 8.50 4.38
C ALA A 27 9.72 8.20 5.07
N SER A 28 9.10 9.22 5.67
CA SER A 28 7.77 9.14 6.29
C SER A 28 6.69 8.61 5.33
N VAL A 29 6.89 8.81 4.02
CA VAL A 29 6.07 8.23 2.96
C VAL A 29 6.86 7.12 2.26
N ARG A 30 6.35 5.88 2.35
CA ARG A 30 6.87 4.74 1.59
C ARG A 30 6.47 4.88 0.12
N SER A 31 7.41 5.22 -0.74
CA SER A 31 7.16 5.41 -2.18
C SER A 31 7.26 4.08 -2.94
N LEU A 32 6.51 3.96 -4.05
CA LEU A 32 6.60 2.79 -4.95
C LEU A 32 8.00 2.64 -5.55
N VAL A 33 8.69 3.76 -5.82
CA VAL A 33 10.07 3.77 -6.31
C VAL A 33 11.03 3.14 -5.30
N ASN A 34 10.80 3.34 -4.00
CA ASN A 34 11.63 2.69 -2.97
C ASN A 34 11.42 1.17 -2.96
N LEU A 35 10.18 0.72 -3.21
CA LEU A 35 9.86 -0.70 -3.33
C LEU A 35 10.49 -1.32 -4.59
N GLU A 36 10.41 -0.65 -5.74
CA GLU A 36 11.08 -1.06 -6.97
C GLU A 36 12.57 -1.27 -6.76
N ARG A 37 13.26 -0.28 -6.18
CA ARG A 37 14.70 -0.35 -5.91
C ARG A 37 15.07 -1.48 -4.94
N LEU A 38 14.22 -1.72 -3.93
CA LEU A 38 14.43 -2.81 -2.98
C LEU A 38 14.32 -4.17 -3.69
N LEU A 39 13.26 -4.37 -4.48
CA LEU A 39 13.05 -5.63 -5.19
C LEU A 39 14.12 -5.88 -6.27
N GLN A 40 14.51 -4.84 -7.01
CA GLN A 40 15.60 -4.94 -8.00
C GLN A 40 16.91 -5.37 -7.34
N ARG A 41 17.23 -4.86 -6.15
CA ARG A 41 18.44 -5.22 -5.41
C ARG A 41 18.38 -6.65 -4.88
N GLU A 42 17.26 -7.07 -4.31
CA GLU A 42 17.12 -8.38 -3.68
C GLU A 42 17.12 -9.51 -4.72
N PHE A 43 16.40 -9.32 -5.82
CA PHE A 43 16.22 -10.34 -6.85
C PHE A 43 17.17 -10.19 -8.04
N GLN A 44 17.94 -9.10 -8.12
CA GLN A 44 18.84 -8.79 -9.25
C GLN A 44 18.13 -8.81 -10.62
N LEU A 45 16.84 -8.48 -10.62
CA LEU A 45 15.96 -8.46 -11.79
C LEU A 45 15.41 -7.06 -11.99
N GLU A 46 15.10 -6.71 -13.24
CA GLU A 46 14.37 -5.47 -13.53
C GLU A 46 12.93 -5.62 -13.05
N VAL A 47 12.55 -4.82 -12.05
CA VAL A 47 11.20 -4.78 -11.49
C VAL A 47 10.58 -3.44 -11.81
N LYS A 48 9.34 -3.46 -12.30
CA LYS A 48 8.56 -2.26 -12.64
C LYS A 48 7.18 -2.36 -12.01
N ILE A 49 6.87 -1.45 -11.11
CA ILE A 49 5.60 -1.45 -10.39
C ILE A 49 4.61 -0.55 -11.11
N GLN A 50 3.48 -1.11 -11.53
CA GLN A 50 2.39 -0.34 -12.11
C GLN A 50 1.44 0.15 -11.01
N PRO A 51 1.37 1.47 -10.75
CA PRO A 51 0.43 2.02 -9.79
C PRO A 51 -1.00 1.97 -10.33
N PHE A 52 -1.97 2.08 -9.42
CA PHE A 52 -3.39 2.20 -9.73
C PHE A 52 -3.96 1.08 -10.60
N TYR A 53 -3.46 -0.16 -10.45
CA TYR A 53 -3.99 -1.31 -11.17
C TYR A 53 -5.47 -1.54 -10.83
N GLY A 54 -5.83 -1.21 -9.59
CA GLY A 54 -7.18 -1.24 -9.06
C GLY A 54 -7.71 -2.65 -8.84
N ARG A 55 -8.69 -2.77 -7.93
CA ARG A 55 -9.35 -4.03 -7.62
C ARG A 55 -10.82 -3.82 -7.34
N TRP A 56 -11.63 -4.79 -7.74
CA TRP A 56 -13.03 -4.84 -7.36
C TRP A 56 -13.18 -5.40 -5.95
N HIS A 57 -13.83 -4.62 -5.10
CA HIS A 57 -14.17 -5.03 -3.74
C HIS A 57 -15.68 -5.13 -3.59
N LYS A 58 -16.12 -6.11 -2.79
CA LYS A 58 -17.52 -6.21 -2.43
C LYS A 58 -17.87 -5.07 -1.46
N VAL A 59 -18.97 -4.40 -1.74
CA VAL A 59 -19.48 -3.30 -0.91
C VAL A 59 -20.04 -3.89 0.39
N ALA A 60 -19.68 -3.29 1.52
CA ALA A 60 -20.27 -3.64 2.80
C ALA A 60 -21.71 -3.12 2.88
N SER A 61 -22.58 -3.82 3.60
CA SER A 61 -24.03 -3.57 3.61
C SER A 61 -24.42 -2.14 3.96
N GLU A 62 -23.64 -1.51 4.83
CA GLU A 62 -23.80 -0.15 5.32
C GLU A 62 -23.58 0.93 4.24
N TYR A 63 -22.85 0.61 3.17
CA TYR A 63 -22.56 1.54 2.07
C TYR A 63 -23.49 1.34 0.88
N HIS A 64 -24.44 0.39 0.92
CA HIS A 64 -25.38 0.20 -0.18
C HIS A 64 -26.33 1.39 -0.33
N ALA A 65 -26.41 1.93 -1.54
CA ALA A 65 -27.40 2.94 -1.90
C ALA A 65 -28.80 2.31 -1.98
N ILE A 66 -29.53 2.29 -0.85
CA ILE A 66 -30.93 1.86 -0.80
C ILE A 66 -31.84 3.10 -0.86
N LEU A 67 -32.82 3.08 -1.77
CA LEU A 67 -33.76 4.17 -1.95
C LEU A 67 -34.53 4.43 -0.65
N GLY A 68 -34.50 5.68 -0.18
CA GLY A 68 -35.19 6.10 1.04
C GLY A 68 -34.41 5.90 2.34
N SER A 69 -33.23 5.26 2.30
CA SER A 69 -32.37 5.09 3.49
C SER A 69 -30.94 5.56 3.32
N CYS A 70 -30.53 6.03 2.13
CA CYS A 70 -29.21 6.61 1.92
C CYS A 70 -29.18 8.10 2.30
N ARG A 71 -28.10 8.55 2.93
CA ARG A 71 -27.84 9.96 3.25
C ARG A 71 -26.80 10.53 2.28
N LEU A 72 -27.07 11.72 1.74
CA LEU A 72 -26.09 12.48 0.96
C LEU A 72 -24.95 12.91 1.89
N GLY A 73 -23.80 12.23 1.80
CA GLY A 73 -22.62 12.47 2.64
C GLY A 73 -21.87 11.20 3.06
N GLU A 74 -22.55 10.05 3.07
CA GLU A 74 -21.97 8.76 3.48
C GLU A 74 -21.29 7.99 2.32
N ALA A 75 -21.03 8.67 1.20
CA ALA A 75 -20.48 8.10 -0.04
C ALA A 75 -21.14 6.75 -0.43
N PRO A 76 -22.49 6.70 -0.54
CA PRO A 76 -23.18 5.46 -0.83
C PRO A 76 -22.79 4.92 -2.21
N VAL A 77 -22.55 3.61 -2.29
CA VAL A 77 -22.16 2.93 -3.52
C VAL A 77 -23.38 2.29 -4.17
N MET A 78 -23.48 2.49 -5.48
CA MET A 78 -24.46 1.79 -6.31
C MET A 78 -23.97 0.39 -6.66
N GLY A 79 -24.78 -0.63 -6.33
CA GLY A 79 -24.46 -2.03 -6.63
C GLY A 79 -23.70 -2.75 -5.53
N GLN A 80 -23.26 -3.98 -5.83
CA GLN A 80 -22.64 -4.87 -4.85
C GLN A 80 -21.10 -4.78 -4.82
N TYR A 81 -20.50 -4.06 -5.77
CA TYR A 81 -19.05 -3.97 -5.94
C TYR A 81 -18.63 -2.53 -6.23
N PHE A 82 -17.46 -2.13 -5.72
CA PHE A 82 -16.80 -0.87 -6.06
C PHE A 82 -15.38 -1.11 -6.55
N GLY A 83 -14.90 -0.23 -7.42
CA GLY A 83 -13.52 -0.26 -7.90
C GLY A 83 -12.64 0.58 -6.97
N ASP A 84 -11.75 -0.07 -6.24
CA ASP A 84 -10.67 0.60 -5.51
C ASP A 84 -9.44 0.68 -6.41
N ILE A 85 -9.23 1.84 -7.03
CA ILE A 85 -8.07 2.09 -7.88
C ILE A 85 -6.83 2.52 -7.08
N GLN A 86 -6.95 2.91 -5.81
CA GLN A 86 -5.86 3.59 -5.10
C GLN A 86 -5.02 2.64 -4.26
N SER A 87 -5.61 1.56 -3.74
CA SER A 87 -4.92 0.71 -2.76
C SER A 87 -4.06 -0.40 -3.37
N HIS A 88 -4.12 -0.61 -4.70
CA HIS A 88 -3.49 -1.76 -5.35
C HIS A 88 -2.51 -1.34 -6.46
N PHE A 89 -1.38 -2.02 -6.50
CA PHE A 89 -0.35 -1.92 -7.53
C PHE A 89 0.06 -3.33 -7.99
N LEU A 90 0.54 -3.44 -9.22
CA LEU A 90 1.06 -4.68 -9.79
C LEU A 90 2.58 -4.61 -9.87
N ILE A 91 3.28 -5.69 -9.53
CA ILE A 91 4.75 -5.83 -9.57
C ILE A 91 5.12 -6.74 -10.74
#